data_AF-A0A383BG29-F1
#
_entry.id   AF-A0A383BG29-F1
#
_cell.length_a   1.000
_cell.length_b   1.000
_cell.length_c   1.000
_cell.angle_alpha   90.00
_cell.angle_beta   90.00
_cell.angle_gamma   90.00
#
_symmetry.space_group_name_H-M   'P 1'
#
loop_
_entity.id
_entity.type
_entity.pdbx_description
1 polymer ?
#
loop_
_entity_poly.entity_id
_entity_poly.type
_entity_poly.pdbx_seq_one_letter_code
_entity_poly.pdbx_strand_id
1 'polypeptide(L)'
;ESADMVFETEEISDLITCLQAIDNPKDYVSIIATLKSPIFGCSDVDIFRYMNFGNSLNALEQDSSSAGRVGKSLEIIRHFYLKKTVVSVPRLIEEIIRERALVGYSLTEKWPRERWRKYQLIIDKARILSDKSPTTLGYFIEWMNKQINSGVQSLESAVPDSDENAVRIMTIHRSKGLEFPLVMLVGISGSYVARTDPVIFDRDTGQAEVRVTNDNLSTSGWDGLKNAESIQFVEERKRLLYVACT
;
A
#
# COMPACT_ATOMS: atom_id res chain seq x y z
N GLU A 1 10.59 -3.46 5.67
CA GLU A 1 9.77 -3.89 4.52
C GLU A 1 9.72 -2.78 3.48
N SER A 2 9.76 -3.13 2.20
CA SER A 2 9.63 -2.18 1.09
C SER A 2 8.25 -1.53 1.11
N ALA A 3 8.17 -0.26 0.72
CA ALA A 3 6.93 0.52 0.74
C ALA A 3 5.75 -0.08 -0.04
N ASP A 4 6.04 -0.88 -1.07
CA ASP A 4 5.03 -1.59 -1.85
C ASP A 4 4.32 -2.66 -1.02
N MET A 5 5.01 -3.27 -0.05
CA MET A 5 4.45 -4.31 0.82
C MET A 5 3.50 -3.75 1.90
N VAL A 6 3.54 -2.44 2.17
CA VAL A 6 2.70 -1.85 3.22
C VAL A 6 1.23 -1.87 2.82
N PHE A 7 0.91 -1.58 1.55
CA PHE A 7 -0.46 -1.53 1.08
C PHE A 7 -1.05 -2.90 0.68
N GLU A 8 -0.21 -3.92 0.53
CA GLU A 8 -0.61 -5.31 0.28
C GLU A 8 -0.87 -6.11 1.56
N THR A 9 -0.69 -5.49 2.74
CA THR A 9 -0.93 -6.18 4.00
C THR A 9 -2.41 -6.41 4.28
N GLU A 10 -2.71 -7.54 4.93
CA GLU A 10 -4.07 -7.96 5.26
C GLU A 10 -4.84 -6.87 6.03
N GLU A 11 -4.17 -6.19 6.97
CA GLU A 11 -4.80 -5.13 7.78
C GLU A 11 -5.24 -3.91 6.95
N ILE A 12 -4.47 -3.58 5.93
CA ILE A 12 -4.75 -2.45 5.05
C ILE A 12 -5.80 -2.83 4.03
N SER A 13 -5.72 -4.04 3.48
CA SER A 13 -6.77 -4.61 2.63
C SER A 13 -8.11 -4.61 3.37
N ASP A 14 -8.16 -5.13 4.60
CA ASP A 14 -9.38 -5.18 5.42
C ASP A 14 -9.96 -3.78 5.66
N LEU A 15 -9.11 -2.81 5.98
CA LEU A 15 -9.55 -1.43 6.18
C LEU A 15 -10.10 -0.82 4.88
N ILE A 16 -9.42 -1.00 3.74
CA ILE A 16 -9.88 -0.50 2.45
C ILE A 16 -11.21 -1.15 2.05
N THR A 17 -11.35 -2.46 2.24
CA THR A 17 -12.60 -3.18 1.97
C THR A 17 -13.74 -2.71 2.87
N CYS A 18 -13.46 -2.41 4.14
CA CYS A 18 -14.42 -1.77 5.05
C CYS A 18 -14.85 -0.39 4.55
N LEU A 19 -13.91 0.43 4.08
CA LEU A 19 -14.22 1.73 3.49
C LEU A 19 -15.04 1.58 2.19
N GLN A 20 -14.80 0.56 1.37
CA GLN A 20 -15.60 0.23 0.18
C GLN A 20 -17.03 -0.17 0.56
N ALA A 21 -17.20 -1.01 1.58
CA ALA A 21 -18.51 -1.37 2.10
C ALA A 21 -19.29 -0.16 2.65
N ILE A 22 -18.58 0.77 3.30
CA ILE A 22 -19.14 2.04 3.77
C ILE A 22 -19.42 3.00 2.62
N ASP A 23 -18.63 2.99 1.54
CA ASP A 23 -18.87 3.88 0.42
C ASP A 23 -20.07 3.41 -0.42
N ASN A 24 -20.15 2.10 -0.68
CA ASN A 24 -21.22 1.47 -1.43
C ASN A 24 -21.80 0.26 -0.66
N PRO A 25 -22.79 0.47 0.23
CA PRO A 25 -23.41 -0.63 0.98
C PRO A 25 -24.20 -1.65 0.16
N LYS A 26 -24.34 -1.43 -1.16
CA LYS A 26 -24.93 -2.39 -2.10
C LYS A 26 -23.91 -3.36 -2.67
N ASP A 27 -22.61 -3.10 -2.48
CA ASP A 27 -21.56 -4.00 -2.89
C ASP A 27 -21.46 -5.18 -1.91
N TYR A 28 -22.16 -6.27 -2.27
CA TYR A 28 -22.18 -7.50 -1.49
C TYR A 28 -20.79 -8.10 -1.26
N VAL A 29 -19.85 -7.93 -2.19
CA VAL A 29 -18.50 -8.48 -2.05
C VAL A 29 -17.76 -7.76 -0.93
N SER A 30 -17.75 -6.43 -0.96
CA SER A 30 -17.14 -5.61 0.08
C SER A 30 -17.81 -5.79 1.43
N ILE A 31 -19.15 -5.91 1.47
CA ILE A 31 -19.90 -6.15 2.72
C ILE A 31 -19.51 -7.50 3.32
N ILE A 32 -19.54 -8.59 2.56
CA ILE A 32 -19.22 -9.93 3.08
C ILE A 32 -17.76 -9.98 3.55
N ALA A 33 -16.82 -9.45 2.76
CA ALA A 33 -15.41 -9.41 3.14
C ALA A 33 -15.20 -8.60 4.44
N THR A 34 -15.83 -7.43 4.54
CA THR A 34 -15.79 -6.59 5.75
C THR A 34 -16.38 -7.30 6.96
N LEU A 35 -17.52 -7.98 6.81
CA LEU A 35 -18.17 -8.73 7.89
C LEU A 35 -17.26 -9.86 8.41
N LYS A 36 -16.55 -10.55 7.50
CA LYS A 36 -15.63 -11.65 7.84
C LYS A 36 -14.31 -11.18 8.43
N SER A 37 -13.85 -9.98 8.06
CA SER A 37 -12.60 -9.41 8.56
C SER A 37 -12.59 -9.27 10.09
N PRO A 38 -11.41 -9.16 10.73
CA PRO A 38 -11.30 -8.88 12.16
C PRO A 38 -12.00 -7.60 12.61
N ILE A 39 -12.31 -6.69 11.67
CA ILE A 39 -13.09 -5.49 11.95
C ILE A 39 -14.45 -5.88 12.52
N PHE A 40 -15.16 -6.89 11.99
CA PHE A 40 -16.50 -7.28 12.46
C PHE A 40 -16.60 -8.71 13.00
N GLY A 41 -15.73 -9.63 12.55
CA GLY A 41 -15.60 -10.98 13.09
C GLY A 41 -16.87 -11.84 12.97
N CYS A 42 -17.64 -11.66 11.90
CA CYS A 42 -18.79 -12.51 11.60
C CYS A 42 -18.32 -13.81 10.94
N SER A 43 -18.73 -14.94 11.50
CA SER A 43 -18.47 -16.25 10.89
C SER A 43 -19.35 -16.47 9.66
N ASP A 44 -18.95 -17.36 8.76
CA ASP A 44 -19.78 -17.77 7.61
C ASP A 44 -21.14 -18.30 8.07
N VAL A 45 -21.20 -18.94 9.23
CA VAL A 45 -22.44 -19.42 9.84
C VAL A 45 -23.34 -18.27 10.28
N ASP A 46 -22.79 -17.19 10.83
CA ASP A 46 -23.57 -16.00 11.21
C ASP A 46 -24.19 -15.34 9.97
N ILE A 47 -23.41 -15.20 8.90
CA ILE A 47 -23.84 -14.61 7.63
C ILE A 47 -24.90 -15.49 6.97
N PHE A 48 -24.67 -16.80 6.89
CA PHE A 48 -25.64 -17.75 6.35
C PHE A 48 -26.97 -17.73 7.11
N ARG A 49 -26.93 -17.77 8.45
CA ARG A 49 -28.16 -17.71 9.26
C ARG A 49 -28.92 -16.41 9.01
N TYR A 50 -28.23 -15.28 8.97
CA TYR A 50 -28.84 -13.98 8.71
C TYR A 50 -29.59 -13.98 7.36
N MET A 51 -28.93 -14.42 6.28
CA MET A 51 -29.57 -14.50 4.96
C MET A 51 -30.70 -15.53 4.89
N ASN A 52 -30.57 -16.67 5.59
CA ASN A 52 -31.60 -17.71 5.62
C ASN A 52 -32.90 -17.26 6.30
N PHE A 53 -32.85 -16.22 7.15
CA PHE A 53 -34.06 -15.57 7.69
C PHE A 53 -34.74 -14.62 6.68
N GLY A 54 -34.22 -14.50 5.46
CA GLY A 54 -34.74 -13.61 4.43
C GLY A 54 -34.24 -12.16 4.54
N ASN A 55 -33.24 -11.91 5.39
CA ASN A 55 -32.67 -10.58 5.60
C ASN A 55 -31.66 -10.23 4.48
N SER A 56 -31.58 -8.95 4.15
CA SER A 56 -30.67 -8.38 3.16
C SER A 56 -29.33 -7.99 3.77
N LEU A 57 -28.23 -8.23 3.04
CA LEU A 57 -26.91 -7.72 3.46
C LEU A 57 -26.69 -6.25 3.05
N ASN A 58 -27.63 -5.63 2.36
CA ASN A 58 -27.56 -4.21 2.06
C ASN A 58 -27.80 -3.41 3.36
N ALA A 59 -26.77 -2.75 3.87
CA ALA A 59 -26.86 -2.01 5.14
C ALA A 59 -27.89 -0.86 5.12
N LEU A 60 -28.39 -0.45 3.95
CA LEU A 60 -29.42 0.58 3.81
C LEU A 60 -30.85 0.02 3.90
N GLU A 61 -31.03 -1.28 3.71
CA GLU A 61 -32.33 -1.92 3.84
C GLU A 61 -32.64 -2.17 5.33
N GLN A 62 -33.88 -1.92 5.73
CA GLN A 62 -34.35 -2.23 7.08
C GLN A 62 -35.02 -3.60 7.05
N ASP A 63 -34.30 -4.60 7.54
CA ASP A 63 -34.87 -5.91 7.77
C ASP A 63 -35.67 -5.94 9.07
N SER A 64 -36.62 -6.86 9.14
CA SER A 64 -37.49 -7.09 10.31
C SER A 64 -36.74 -7.61 11.54
N SER A 65 -35.48 -8.04 11.40
CA SER A 65 -34.65 -8.50 12.52
C SER A 65 -33.17 -8.08 12.37
N SER A 66 -32.79 -6.98 13.01
CA SER A 66 -31.38 -6.61 13.25
C SER A 66 -30.67 -7.50 14.28
N ALA A 67 -31.32 -8.58 14.75
CA ALA A 67 -30.79 -9.40 15.82
C ALA A 67 -29.54 -10.18 15.37
N GLY A 68 -28.56 -10.27 16.27
CA GLY A 68 -27.32 -11.01 16.03
C GLY A 68 -26.14 -10.13 15.62
N ARG A 69 -25.00 -10.78 15.35
CA ARG A 69 -23.73 -10.09 15.07
C ARG A 69 -23.77 -9.35 13.72
N VAL A 70 -24.35 -9.97 12.69
CA VAL A 70 -24.43 -9.40 11.33
C VAL A 70 -25.32 -8.15 11.30
N GLY A 71 -26.53 -8.21 11.86
CA GLY A 71 -27.43 -7.04 11.91
C GLY A 71 -26.80 -5.83 12.62
N LYS A 72 -26.20 -6.04 13.80
CA LYS A 72 -25.43 -4.99 14.51
C LYS A 72 -24.27 -4.44 13.68
N SER A 73 -23.61 -5.31 12.91
CA SER A 73 -22.51 -4.91 12.03
C SER A 73 -22.99 -4.02 10.88
N LEU A 74 -24.10 -4.39 10.24
CA LEU A 74 -24.73 -3.61 9.18
C LEU A 74 -25.23 -2.24 9.71
N GLU A 75 -25.76 -2.18 10.93
CA GLU A 75 -26.13 -0.91 11.57
C GLU A 75 -24.93 0.04 11.74
N ILE A 76 -23.76 -0.49 12.10
CA ILE A 76 -22.52 0.29 12.20
C ILE A 76 -22.05 0.74 10.81
N ILE A 77 -22.09 -0.12 9.80
CA ILE A 77 -21.76 0.24 8.41
C ILE A 77 -22.69 1.36 7.92
N ARG A 78 -23.99 1.24 8.18
CA ARG A 78 -24.99 2.27 7.88
C ARG A 78 -24.70 3.58 8.61
N HIS A 79 -24.31 3.51 9.88
CA HIS A 79 -23.93 4.69 10.66
C HIS A 79 -22.77 5.45 9.98
N PHE A 80 -21.70 4.75 9.60
CA PHE A 80 -20.58 5.37 8.90
C PHE A 80 -20.94 5.84 7.48
N TYR A 81 -21.80 5.10 6.76
CA TYR A 81 -22.30 5.53 5.44
C TYR A 81 -23.00 6.88 5.52
N LEU A 82 -23.85 7.09 6.53
CA LEU A 82 -24.52 8.37 6.72
C LEU A 82 -23.53 9.46 7.15
N LYS A 83 -22.58 9.12 8.01
CA LYS A 83 -21.58 10.03 8.56
C LYS A 83 -20.59 10.54 7.52
N LYS A 84 -20.26 9.76 6.47
CA LYS A 84 -19.28 10.12 5.44
C LYS A 84 -19.58 11.42 4.70
N THR A 85 -20.82 11.90 4.75
CA THR A 85 -21.25 13.16 4.11
C THR A 85 -21.01 14.40 4.99
N VAL A 86 -20.81 14.22 6.30
CA VAL A 86 -20.70 15.32 7.28
C VAL A 86 -19.34 15.37 7.97
N VAL A 87 -18.51 14.34 7.84
CA VAL A 87 -17.12 14.33 8.36
C VAL A 87 -16.12 14.16 7.22
N SER A 88 -14.93 14.73 7.40
CA SER A 88 -13.81 14.52 6.47
C SER A 88 -13.38 13.04 6.43
N VAL A 89 -12.86 12.57 5.30
CA VAL A 89 -12.32 11.20 5.13
C VAL A 89 -11.29 10.80 6.22
N PRO A 90 -10.25 11.60 6.54
CA PRO A 90 -9.30 11.21 7.60
C PRO A 90 -9.99 11.04 8.96
N ARG A 91 -10.98 11.88 9.27
CA ARG A 91 -11.76 11.74 10.51
C ARG A 91 -12.63 10.48 10.51
N LEU A 92 -13.27 10.16 9.39
CA LEU A 92 -14.06 8.93 9.25
C LEU A 92 -13.19 7.69 9.53
N ILE A 93 -12.00 7.64 8.93
CA ILE A 93 -11.04 6.53 9.09
C ILE A 93 -10.59 6.42 10.55
N GLU A 94 -10.20 7.54 11.18
CA GLU A 94 -9.81 7.58 12.59
C GLU A 94 -10.94 7.05 13.51
N GLU A 95 -12.19 7.43 13.24
CA GLU A 95 -13.34 6.96 14.02
C GLU A 95 -13.61 5.47 13.84
N ILE A 96 -13.49 4.93 12.62
CA ILE A 96 -13.59 3.48 12.39
C ILE A 96 -12.51 2.73 13.17
N ILE A 97 -11.25 3.16 13.08
CA ILE A 97 -10.12 2.53 13.77
C ILE A 97 -10.35 2.52 15.29
N ARG A 98 -10.87 3.64 15.83
CA ARG A 98 -11.14 3.79 17.27
C ARG A 98 -12.36 2.98 17.71
N GLU A 99 -13.51 3.15 17.07
CA GLU A 99 -14.77 2.51 17.45
C GLU A 99 -14.74 0.99 17.27
N ARG A 100 -13.95 0.50 16.31
CA ARG A 100 -13.75 -0.93 16.08
C ARG A 100 -12.52 -1.49 16.78
N ALA A 101 -11.86 -0.67 17.60
CA ALA A 101 -10.71 -1.05 18.41
C ALA A 101 -9.62 -1.80 17.63
N LEU A 102 -9.36 -1.42 16.36
CA LEU A 102 -8.40 -2.12 15.48
C LEU A 102 -6.98 -2.11 16.06
N VAL A 103 -6.70 -1.07 16.84
CA VAL A 103 -5.48 -0.84 17.60
C VAL A 103 -5.38 -1.83 18.76
N GLY A 104 -6.48 -2.02 19.48
CA GLY A 104 -6.59 -3.02 20.54
C GLY A 104 -6.46 -4.42 19.98
N TYR A 105 -7.10 -4.69 18.84
CA TYR A 105 -6.93 -5.94 18.09
C TYR A 105 -5.47 -6.15 17.66
N SER A 106 -4.77 -5.10 17.22
CA SER A 106 -3.35 -5.21 16.84
C SER A 106 -2.46 -5.76 17.98
N LEU A 107 -2.84 -5.54 19.25
CA LEU A 107 -2.12 -6.07 20.42
C LEU A 107 -2.20 -7.59 20.56
N THR A 108 -3.17 -8.25 19.93
CA THR A 108 -3.30 -9.72 19.93
C THR A 108 -2.51 -10.37 18.80
N GLU A 109 -1.95 -9.58 17.89
CA GLU A 109 -1.27 -10.04 16.69
C GLU A 109 0.24 -9.81 16.76
N LYS A 110 0.99 -10.35 15.78
CA LYS A 110 2.45 -10.16 15.68
C LYS A 110 2.80 -8.70 15.36
N TRP A 111 3.84 -8.12 15.96
CA TRP A 111 4.29 -6.75 15.63
C TRP A 111 3.18 -5.66 15.75
N PRO A 112 2.55 -5.52 16.94
CA PRO A 112 1.44 -4.58 17.16
C PRO A 112 1.75 -3.13 16.78
N ARG A 113 2.98 -2.68 17.05
CA ARG A 113 3.44 -1.32 16.74
C ARG A 113 3.46 -1.05 15.24
N GLU A 114 3.80 -2.06 14.45
CA GLU A 114 3.88 -1.92 13.00
C GLU A 114 2.47 -1.75 12.41
N ARG A 115 1.51 -2.58 12.81
CA ARG A 115 0.10 -2.43 12.42
C ARG A 115 -0.46 -1.05 12.77
N TRP A 116 -0.19 -0.58 13.98
CA TRP A 116 -0.56 0.78 14.39
C TRP A 116 0.04 1.85 13.46
N ARG A 117 1.35 1.75 13.15
CA ARG A 117 2.03 2.67 12.21
C ARG A 117 1.38 2.63 10.81
N LYS A 118 0.94 1.46 10.32
CA LYS A 118 0.24 1.34 9.03
C LYS A 118 -1.13 2.05 9.06
N TYR A 119 -1.89 1.92 10.14
CA TYR A 119 -3.14 2.69 10.29
C TYR A 119 -2.90 4.20 10.34
N GLN A 120 -1.87 4.65 11.06
CA GLN A 120 -1.47 6.07 11.08
C GLN A 120 -1.09 6.56 9.69
N LEU A 121 -0.31 5.77 8.93
CA LEU A 121 0.07 6.11 7.57
C LEU A 121 -1.15 6.37 6.68
N ILE A 122 -2.18 5.54 6.75
CA ILE A 122 -3.42 5.74 5.97
C ILE A 122 -4.13 7.03 6.37
N ILE A 123 -4.23 7.32 7.67
CA ILE A 123 -4.82 8.57 8.16
C ILE A 123 -4.04 9.77 7.62
N ASP A 124 -2.70 9.72 7.67
CA ASP A 124 -1.85 10.81 7.19
C ASP A 124 -1.93 10.99 5.68
N LYS A 125 -2.00 9.90 4.90
CA LYS A 125 -2.29 9.96 3.46
C LYS A 125 -3.64 10.59 3.18
N ALA A 126 -4.68 10.22 3.94
CA ALA A 126 -6.01 10.81 3.81
C ALA A 126 -6.02 12.31 4.13
N ARG A 127 -5.24 12.76 5.13
CA ARG A 127 -5.04 14.19 5.44
C ARG A 127 -4.36 14.92 4.29
N ILE A 128 -3.20 14.44 3.83
CA ILE A 128 -2.45 15.05 2.73
C ILE A 128 -3.31 15.17 1.47
N LEU A 129 -4.12 14.16 1.16
CA LEU A 129 -5.03 14.21 0.01
C LEU A 129 -6.15 15.24 0.20
N SER A 130 -6.73 15.29 1.41
CA SER A 130 -7.80 16.22 1.75
C SER A 130 -7.35 17.68 1.77
N ASP A 131 -6.10 17.95 2.15
CA ASP A 131 -5.51 19.30 2.16
C ASP A 131 -5.30 19.85 0.75
N LYS A 132 -5.00 18.98 -0.23
CA LYS A 132 -4.78 19.37 -1.63
C LYS A 132 -6.07 19.62 -2.39
N SER A 133 -7.14 18.88 -2.06
CA SER A 133 -8.42 18.97 -2.77
C SER A 133 -9.57 18.42 -1.94
N PRO A 134 -10.80 18.96 -2.07
CA PRO A 134 -11.99 18.35 -1.50
C PRO A 134 -12.08 16.86 -1.91
N THR A 135 -11.97 15.98 -0.92
CA THR A 135 -11.80 14.55 -1.11
C THR A 135 -13.04 13.81 -0.63
N THR A 136 -13.71 13.09 -1.54
CA THR A 136 -14.78 12.15 -1.17
C THR A 136 -14.18 10.81 -0.76
N LEU A 137 -14.95 10.01 0.00
CA LEU A 137 -14.52 8.67 0.39
C LEU A 137 -14.20 7.79 -0.84
N GLY A 138 -15.10 7.78 -1.84
CA GLY A 138 -14.89 7.06 -3.10
C GLY A 138 -13.62 7.49 -3.84
N TYR A 139 -13.32 8.80 -3.89
CA TYR A 139 -12.08 9.29 -4.51
C TYR A 139 -10.83 8.83 -3.75
N PHE A 140 -10.86 8.86 -2.41
CA PHE A 140 -9.76 8.34 -1.60
C PHE A 140 -9.52 6.84 -1.82
N ILE A 141 -10.59 6.04 -1.90
CA ILE A 141 -10.51 4.60 -2.19
C ILE A 141 -9.89 4.36 -3.58
N GLU A 142 -10.34 5.09 -4.60
CA GLU A 142 -9.77 4.98 -5.95
C GLU A 142 -8.29 5.36 -5.96
N TRP A 143 -7.93 6.44 -5.25
CA TRP A 143 -6.55 6.87 -5.10
C TRP A 143 -5.68 5.79 -4.43
N MET A 144 -6.14 5.18 -3.33
CA MET A 144 -5.45 4.08 -2.64
C MET A 144 -5.26 2.87 -3.55
N ASN A 145 -6.30 2.45 -4.27
CA ASN A 145 -6.22 1.33 -5.22
C ASN A 145 -5.24 1.61 -6.36
N LYS A 146 -5.14 2.85 -6.83
CA LYS A 146 -4.11 3.25 -7.79
C LYS A 146 -2.71 3.15 -7.18
N GLN A 147 -2.52 3.58 -5.93
CA GLN A 147 -1.21 3.43 -5.26
C GLN A 147 -0.80 1.96 -5.17
N ILE A 148 -1.69 1.08 -4.70
CA ILE A 148 -1.48 -0.38 -4.63
C ILE A 148 -1.08 -0.94 -5.99
N ASN A 149 -1.89 -0.68 -7.03
CA ASN A 149 -1.68 -1.26 -8.35
C ASN A 149 -0.48 -0.68 -9.11
N SER A 150 -0.09 0.56 -8.80
CA SER A 150 1.01 1.24 -9.49
C SER A 150 2.38 0.72 -9.07
N GLY A 151 2.49 -0.03 -7.96
CA GLY A 151 3.77 -0.44 -7.38
C GLY A 151 4.71 0.74 -7.14
N VAL A 152 4.16 1.96 -7.04
CA VAL A 152 4.94 3.16 -6.79
C VAL A 152 5.39 3.06 -5.35
N GLN A 153 6.70 2.83 -5.19
CA GLN A 153 7.40 2.93 -3.92
C GLN A 153 7.03 4.26 -3.26
N SER A 154 6.04 4.23 -2.36
CA SER A 154 5.81 5.36 -1.50
C SER A 154 7.03 5.43 -0.58
N LEU A 155 7.94 6.36 -0.83
CA LEU A 155 9.21 6.54 -0.09
C LEU A 155 9.07 6.73 1.44
N GLU A 156 7.85 6.61 1.96
CA GLU A 156 7.42 6.80 3.33
C GLU A 156 6.93 5.47 3.93
N SER A 157 7.67 4.38 3.75
CA SER A 157 7.62 3.32 4.76
C SER A 157 8.16 3.94 6.04
N ALA A 158 7.29 4.03 7.06
CA ALA A 158 7.53 4.68 8.34
C ALA A 158 8.99 4.50 8.75
N VAL A 159 9.75 5.61 8.72
CA VAL A 159 11.12 5.61 9.22
C VAL A 159 11.01 5.08 10.65
N PRO A 160 11.66 3.95 10.99
CA PRO A 160 11.73 3.55 12.38
C PRO A 160 12.27 4.75 13.15
N ASP A 161 11.65 5.10 14.28
CA ASP A 161 12.20 6.14 15.15
C ASP A 161 13.70 5.89 15.30
N SER A 162 14.51 6.94 15.15
CA SER A 162 15.97 6.85 15.17
C SER A 162 16.52 6.21 16.45
N ASP A 163 15.69 6.07 17.48
CA ASP A 163 16.03 5.59 18.81
C ASP A 163 15.63 4.13 19.07
N GLU A 164 15.08 3.39 18.09
CA GLU A 164 14.82 1.96 18.27
C GLU A 164 16.13 1.15 18.19
N ASN A 165 16.41 0.36 19.24
CA ASN A 165 17.52 -0.61 19.26
C ASN A 165 17.20 -1.80 18.35
N ALA A 166 17.46 -1.65 17.06
CA ALA A 166 17.12 -2.61 16.02
C ALA A 166 18.16 -2.64 14.89
N VAL A 167 18.19 -3.77 14.16
CA VAL A 167 18.97 -3.90 12.92
C VAL A 167 18.29 -3.12 11.80
N ARG A 168 19.02 -2.20 11.16
CA ARG A 168 18.50 -1.37 10.06
C ARG A 168 18.80 -2.02 8.72
N ILE A 169 17.74 -2.35 7.98
CA ILE A 169 17.85 -2.81 6.59
C ILE A 169 17.57 -1.62 5.67
N MET A 170 18.55 -1.24 4.85
CA MET A 170 18.44 -0.14 3.91
C MET A 170 19.23 -0.42 2.63
N THR A 171 18.93 0.34 1.58
CA THR A 171 19.69 0.27 0.33
C THR A 171 21.00 1.05 0.45
N ILE A 172 22.02 0.66 -0.33
CA ILE A 172 23.32 1.36 -0.40
C ILE A 172 23.14 2.85 -0.73
N HIS A 173 22.19 3.19 -1.59
CA HIS A 173 21.89 4.58 -1.93
C HIS A 173 21.43 5.39 -0.70
N ARG A 174 20.62 4.76 0.17
CA ARG A 174 20.10 5.41 1.39
C ARG A 174 21.14 5.51 2.50
N SER A 175 22.22 4.71 2.45
CA SER A 175 23.31 4.79 3.43
C SER A 175 24.31 5.91 3.14
N LYS A 176 24.26 6.55 1.96
CA LYS A 176 25.21 7.59 1.57
C LYS A 176 25.22 8.75 2.60
N GLY A 177 26.37 8.97 3.23
CA GLY A 177 26.56 10.03 4.23
C GLY A 177 26.11 9.65 5.64
N LEU A 178 25.69 8.40 5.86
CA LEU A 178 25.45 7.83 7.18
C LEU A 178 26.64 6.96 7.59
N GLU A 179 26.94 6.93 8.88
CA GLU A 179 27.98 6.09 9.47
C GLU A 179 27.35 5.08 10.45
N PHE A 180 27.88 3.85 10.44
CA PHE A 180 27.42 2.79 11.34
C PHE A 180 28.63 2.03 11.91
N PRO A 181 28.60 1.63 13.18
CA PRO A 181 29.71 0.91 13.79
C PRO A 181 29.92 -0.50 13.22
N LEU A 182 28.84 -1.12 12.70
CA LEU A 182 28.87 -2.43 12.06
C LEU A 182 27.93 -2.41 10.84
N VAL A 183 28.46 -2.80 9.68
CA VAL A 183 27.71 -2.91 8.43
C VAL A 183 27.82 -4.33 7.90
N MET A 184 26.68 -4.92 7.52
CA MET A 184 26.63 -6.23 6.86
C MET A 184 26.13 -6.04 5.42
N LEU A 185 27.00 -6.29 4.45
CA LEU A 185 26.65 -6.26 3.03
C LEU A 185 26.09 -7.62 2.61
N VAL A 186 24.87 -7.64 2.06
CA VAL A 186 24.18 -8.85 1.61
C VAL A 186 23.95 -8.83 0.09
N GLY A 187 23.76 -9.99 -0.54
CA GLY A 187 23.42 -10.09 -1.97
C GLY A 187 24.57 -9.84 -2.96
N ILE A 188 25.82 -9.96 -2.51
CA ILE A 188 27.02 -9.67 -3.32
C ILE A 188 27.17 -10.63 -4.51
N SER A 189 26.64 -11.85 -4.41
CA SER A 189 26.69 -12.87 -5.45
C SER A 189 25.66 -12.68 -6.58
N GLY A 190 24.79 -11.66 -6.50
CA GLY A 190 23.78 -11.42 -7.52
C GLY A 190 24.39 -10.98 -8.85
N SER A 191 24.10 -11.72 -9.93
CA SER A 191 24.38 -11.26 -11.29
C SER A 191 23.39 -10.16 -11.64
N TYR A 192 23.91 -8.95 -11.86
CA TYR A 192 23.12 -7.86 -12.39
C TYR A 192 23.44 -7.69 -13.86
N VAL A 193 22.44 -7.95 -14.68
CA VAL A 193 22.48 -7.62 -16.10
C VAL A 193 22.02 -6.18 -16.23
N ALA A 194 22.78 -5.36 -16.95
CA ALA A 194 22.30 -4.04 -17.36
C ALA A 194 21.00 -4.26 -18.17
N ARG A 195 19.86 -3.80 -17.64
CA ARG A 195 18.62 -3.77 -18.41
C ARG A 195 18.78 -2.66 -19.43
N THR A 196 19.02 -3.03 -20.69
CA THR A 196 18.86 -2.10 -21.80
C THR A 196 17.40 -2.07 -22.19
N ASP A 197 16.74 -0.94 -21.93
CA ASP A 197 15.45 -0.62 -22.51
C ASP A 197 15.58 -0.54 -24.03
N PRO A 198 14.51 -0.80 -24.82
CA PRO A 198 14.54 -0.77 -26.29
C PRO A 198 14.80 0.63 -26.89
N VAL A 199 14.87 1.65 -26.03
CA VAL A 199 15.18 3.04 -26.39
C VAL A 199 16.28 3.52 -25.44
N ILE A 200 17.38 4.00 -26.01
CA ILE A 200 18.51 4.57 -25.25
C ILE A 200 18.62 6.04 -25.62
N PHE A 201 18.62 6.91 -24.61
CA PHE A 201 18.80 8.35 -24.79
C PHE A 201 20.26 8.73 -24.60
N ASP A 202 20.86 9.27 -25.65
CA ASP A 202 22.18 9.88 -25.56
C ASP A 202 22.08 11.23 -24.84
N ARG A 203 22.79 11.35 -23.72
CA ARG A 203 22.81 12.57 -22.91
C ARG A 203 23.65 13.69 -23.53
N ASP A 204 24.61 13.34 -24.38
CA ASP A 204 25.56 14.29 -24.96
C ASP A 204 25.00 14.91 -26.25
N THR A 205 24.32 14.09 -27.08
CA THR A 205 23.73 14.56 -28.35
C THR A 205 22.24 14.90 -28.24
N GLY A 206 21.56 14.45 -27.18
CA GLY A 206 20.12 14.61 -27.01
C GLY A 206 19.28 13.75 -27.97
N GLN A 207 19.91 12.84 -28.70
CA GLN A 207 19.24 11.92 -29.63
C GLN A 207 18.87 10.61 -28.93
N ALA A 208 17.89 9.91 -29.49
CA ALA A 208 17.49 8.59 -29.02
C ALA A 208 17.81 7.54 -30.08
N GLU A 209 18.50 6.48 -29.66
CA GLU A 209 18.72 5.29 -30.47
C GLU A 209 17.68 4.24 -30.06
N VAL A 210 17.15 3.50 -31.04
CA VAL A 210 16.02 2.58 -30.84
C VAL A 210 16.35 1.22 -31.42
N ARG A 211 15.97 0.16 -30.71
CA ARG A 211 15.96 -1.21 -31.19
C ARG A 211 14.55 -1.77 -31.18
N VAL A 212 14.08 -2.20 -32.35
CA VAL A 212 12.80 -2.88 -32.50
C VAL A 212 13.02 -4.38 -32.32
N THR A 213 12.49 -4.92 -31.22
CA THR A 213 12.74 -6.29 -30.77
C THR A 213 12.25 -7.37 -31.74
N ASN A 214 11.21 -7.09 -32.53
CA ASN A 214 10.59 -8.07 -33.41
C ASN A 214 11.34 -8.31 -34.72
N ASP A 215 12.06 -7.31 -35.23
CA ASP A 215 12.69 -7.36 -36.56
C ASP A 215 14.23 -7.26 -36.52
N ASN A 216 14.84 -7.30 -35.32
CA ASN A 216 16.28 -7.06 -35.11
C ASN A 216 16.80 -5.77 -35.78
N LEU A 217 15.91 -4.80 -35.99
CA LEU A 217 16.25 -3.48 -36.51
C LEU A 217 16.72 -2.61 -35.36
N SER A 218 17.92 -2.05 -35.50
CA SER A 218 18.44 -1.03 -34.60
C SER A 218 18.96 0.15 -35.40
N THR A 219 18.89 1.33 -34.81
CA THR A 219 19.53 2.53 -35.34
C THR A 219 21.07 2.39 -35.29
N SER A 220 21.78 3.13 -36.13
CA SER A 220 23.22 2.93 -36.34
C SER A 220 24.10 3.21 -35.10
N GLY A 221 23.64 4.07 -34.19
CA GLY A 221 24.36 4.40 -32.94
C GLY A 221 24.03 3.47 -31.78
N TRP A 222 23.07 2.55 -31.96
CA TRP A 222 22.56 1.68 -30.89
C TRP A 222 23.65 0.88 -30.17
N ASP A 223 24.47 0.13 -30.91
CA ASP A 223 25.49 -0.74 -30.31
C ASP A 223 26.57 0.07 -29.58
N GLY A 224 26.89 1.27 -30.09
CA GLY A 224 27.81 2.20 -29.45
C GLY A 224 27.28 2.70 -28.11
N LEU A 225 26.05 3.22 -28.08
CA LEU A 225 25.42 3.69 -26.85
C LEU A 225 25.18 2.57 -25.84
N LYS A 226 24.75 1.39 -26.30
CA LYS A 226 24.58 0.21 -25.45
C LYS A 226 25.87 -0.19 -24.74
N ASN A 227 27.00 -0.17 -25.46
CA ASN A 227 28.30 -0.47 -24.87
C ASN A 227 28.72 0.63 -23.87
N ALA A 228 28.50 1.90 -24.20
CA ALA A 228 28.78 3.01 -23.31
C ALA A 228 27.96 2.94 -22.01
N GLU A 229 26.65 2.67 -22.10
CA GLU A 229 25.78 2.45 -20.94
C GLU A 229 26.23 1.26 -20.10
N SER A 230 26.65 0.17 -20.74
CA SER A 230 27.15 -1.02 -20.03
C SER A 230 28.42 -0.71 -19.24
N ILE A 231 29.34 0.08 -19.79
CA ILE A 231 30.54 0.54 -19.09
C ILE A 231 30.15 1.45 -17.92
N GLN A 232 29.28 2.44 -18.14
CA GLN A 232 28.81 3.34 -17.07
C GLN A 232 28.11 2.58 -15.95
N PHE A 233 27.33 1.55 -16.28
CA PHE A 233 26.67 0.68 -15.32
C PHE A 233 27.67 -0.05 -14.41
N VAL A 234 28.76 -0.58 -14.98
CA VAL A 234 29.83 -1.24 -14.20
C VAL A 234 30.53 -0.23 -13.28
N GLU A 235 30.83 0.97 -13.77
CA GLU A 235 31.47 2.01 -12.97
C GLU A 235 30.57 2.51 -11.82
N GLU A 236 29.27 2.67 -12.06
CA GLU A 236 28.33 3.05 -11.02
C GLU A 236 28.22 1.97 -9.93
N ARG A 237 28.26 0.69 -10.30
CA ARG A 237 28.29 -0.42 -9.32
C ARG A 237 29.54 -0.39 -8.45
N LYS A 238 30.70 -0.06 -9.02
CA LYS A 238 31.94 0.10 -8.24
C LYS A 238 31.80 1.24 -7.23
N ARG A 239 31.19 2.36 -7.63
CA ARG A 239 30.89 3.48 -6.73
C ARG A 239 29.90 3.11 -5.62
N LEU A 240 28.86 2.35 -5.94
CA LEU A 240 27.93 1.85 -4.93
C LEU A 240 28.62 0.90 -3.96
N LEU A 241 29.46 -0.02 -4.44
CA LEU A 241 30.23 -0.88 -3.55
C LEU A 241 31.16 -0.06 -2.65
N TYR A 242 31.81 0.97 -3.19
CA TYR A 242 32.61 1.90 -2.39
C TYR A 242 31.78 2.54 -1.27
N VAL A 243 30.61 3.11 -1.60
CA VAL A 243 29.69 3.70 -0.61
C VAL A 243 29.22 2.69 0.43
N ALA A 244 29.10 1.41 0.07
CA ALA A 244 28.68 0.39 1.03
C ALA A 244 29.81 -0.06 1.97
N CYS A 245 31.07 0.16 1.59
CA CYS A 245 32.26 -0.19 2.35
C CYS A 245 32.85 0.98 3.15
N THR A 246 32.35 2.20 2.95
CA THR A 246 32.77 3.42 3.64
C THR A 246 31.63 4.03 4.43
#